data_AF-A0AB36NW14-F1
#
_entry.id   AF-A0AB36NW14-F1
#
_cell.length_a   1.000
_cell.length_b   1.000
_cell.length_c   1.000
_cell.angle_alpha   90.00
_cell.angle_beta   90.00
_cell.angle_gamma   90.00
#
_symmetry.space_group_name_H-M   'P 1'
#
loop_
_entity.id
_entity.type
_entity.pdbx_description
1 polymer ?
#
loop_
_entity_poly.entity_id
_entity_poly.type
_entity_poly.pdbx_seq_one_letter_code
_entity_poly.pdbx_strand_id
1 'polypeptide(L)'
;MKLTKVLKKIKVYDLFWIVATLILLIGLSGINNPDNTFDINVHDTYFVIAHFYGAVLFSLFYFLNGLGYWLVLKVYKKHLITSLTIIHSVILIGSFIFYQAIVYYNKTFVRYYFYFDDNYRLINMTLISELLLIIFIGMPVYIVNLLIGLFRKINT
;
A
#
# COMPACT_ATOMS: atom_id res chain seq x y z
N MET A 1 11.47 28.43 1.17
CA MET A 1 11.94 28.19 2.56
C MET A 1 10.89 27.57 3.51
N LYS A 2 9.56 27.76 3.32
CA LYS A 2 8.52 27.11 4.16
C LYS A 2 8.32 25.62 3.87
N LEU A 3 8.34 25.20 2.59
CA LEU A 3 8.07 23.81 2.19
C LEU A 3 9.10 22.81 2.75
N THR A 4 10.38 23.17 2.74
CA THR A 4 11.47 22.33 3.28
C THR A 4 11.35 22.13 4.80
N LYS A 5 10.83 23.11 5.55
CA LYS A 5 10.55 22.97 6.99
C LYS A 5 9.39 22.01 7.27
N VAL A 6 8.36 22.01 6.42
CA VAL A 6 7.20 21.10 6.55
C VAL A 6 7.62 19.66 6.26
N LEU A 7 8.35 19.43 5.16
CA LEU A 7 8.86 18.10 4.79
C LEU A 7 9.76 17.51 5.88
N LYS A 8 10.52 18.34 6.60
CA LYS A 8 11.39 17.91 7.71
C LYS A 8 10.63 17.39 8.94
N LYS A 9 9.33 17.68 9.06
CA LYS A 9 8.49 17.25 10.19
C LYS A 9 7.73 15.96 9.95
N ILE A 10 7.54 15.55 8.69
CA ILE A 10 6.80 14.35 8.33
C ILE A 10 7.56 13.13 8.83
N LYS A 11 6.92 12.31 9.67
CA LYS A 11 7.45 11.04 10.15
C LYS A 11 6.94 9.89 9.28
N VAL A 12 7.57 8.72 9.42
CA VAL A 12 7.20 7.54 8.63
C VAL A 12 5.73 7.17 8.81
N TYR A 13 5.20 7.18 10.04
CA TYR A 13 3.79 6.87 10.28
C TYR A 13 2.83 7.87 9.60
N ASP A 14 3.21 9.14 9.48
CA ASP A 14 2.42 10.14 8.76
C ASP A 14 2.33 9.79 7.27
N LEU A 15 3.43 9.32 6.66
CA LEU A 15 3.44 8.88 5.27
C LEU A 15 2.45 7.73 5.03
N PHE A 16 2.44 6.73 5.91
CA PHE A 16 1.52 5.60 5.81
C PHE A 16 0.06 6.04 5.95
N TRP A 17 -0.24 6.98 6.85
CA TRP A 17 -1.60 7.51 7.01
C TRP A 17 -2.05 8.39 5.85
N ILE A 18 -1.13 9.16 5.26
CA ILE A 18 -1.42 9.91 4.02
C ILE A 18 -1.77 8.93 2.91
N VAL A 19 -0.99 7.87 2.71
CA VAL A 19 -1.26 6.85 1.68
C VAL A 19 -2.57 6.11 1.96
N ALA A 20 -2.83 5.71 3.20
CA ALA A 20 -4.11 5.10 3.59
C ALA A 20 -5.31 6.00 3.23
N THR A 21 -5.20 7.29 3.55
CA THR A 21 -6.24 8.28 3.22
C THR A 21 -6.42 8.41 1.71
N LEU A 22 -5.33 8.47 0.93
CA LEU A 22 -5.40 8.51 -0.53
C LEU A 22 -6.08 7.27 -1.11
N ILE A 23 -5.78 6.08 -0.59
CA ILE A 23 -6.44 4.83 -1.00
C ILE A 23 -7.95 4.93 -0.78
N LEU A 24 -8.41 5.40 0.38
CA LEU A 24 -9.84 5.59 0.63
C LEU A 24 -10.47 6.59 -0.33
N LEU A 25 -9.81 7.72 -0.60
CA LEU A 25 -10.33 8.73 -1.52
C LEU A 25 -10.49 8.18 -2.95
N ILE A 26 -9.53 7.38 -3.41
CA ILE A 26 -9.62 6.67 -4.70
C ILE A 26 -10.80 5.70 -4.67
N GLY A 27 -10.97 4.93 -3.59
CA GLY A 27 -12.12 4.03 -3.41
C GLY A 27 -13.46 4.76 -3.44
N LEU A 28 -13.56 5.90 -2.73
CA LEU A 28 -14.75 6.72 -2.65
C LEU A 28 -15.14 7.35 -3.99
N SER A 29 -14.17 7.73 -4.83
CA SER A 29 -14.46 8.29 -6.16
C SER A 29 -15.25 7.34 -7.06
N GLY A 30 -15.17 6.03 -6.82
CA GLY A 30 -15.84 5.00 -7.60
C GLY A 30 -17.08 4.41 -6.94
N ILE A 31 -17.54 4.93 -5.80
CA ILE A 31 -18.62 4.31 -4.99
C ILE A 31 -19.99 4.35 -5.68
N ASN A 32 -20.25 5.39 -6.48
CA ASN A 32 -21.52 5.56 -7.19
C ASN A 32 -21.56 4.86 -8.55
N ASN A 33 -20.46 4.19 -8.95
CA ASN A 33 -20.41 3.46 -10.21
C ASN A 33 -20.71 1.97 -9.95
N PRO A 34 -21.91 1.47 -10.32
CA PRO A 34 -22.29 0.08 -10.08
C PRO A 34 -21.41 -0.93 -10.83
N ASP A 35 -20.77 -0.52 -11.92
CA ASP A 35 -19.87 -1.37 -12.72
C ASP A 35 -18.44 -1.41 -12.15
N ASN A 36 -18.17 -0.70 -11.05
CA ASN A 36 -16.86 -0.68 -10.40
C ASN A 36 -16.74 -1.79 -9.36
N THR A 37 -16.79 -3.02 -9.85
CA THR A 37 -16.70 -4.26 -9.06
C THR A 37 -15.48 -5.07 -9.46
N PHE A 38 -14.98 -5.86 -8.51
CA PHE A 38 -14.07 -6.96 -8.76
C PHE A 38 -14.89 -8.23 -8.91
N ASP A 39 -14.84 -8.82 -10.10
CA ASP A 39 -15.54 -10.06 -10.40
C ASP A 39 -14.56 -11.21 -10.26
N ILE A 40 -14.81 -12.09 -9.28
CA ILE A 40 -14.00 -13.27 -9.03
C ILE A 40 -14.82 -14.48 -9.48
N ASN A 41 -14.32 -15.19 -10.49
CA ASN A 41 -14.91 -16.45 -10.92
C ASN A 41 -14.49 -17.56 -9.92
N VAL A 42 -15.47 -18.14 -9.22
CA VAL A 42 -15.28 -19.26 -8.31
C VAL A 42 -16.18 -20.40 -8.78
N HIS A 43 -15.58 -21.33 -9.53
CA HIS A 43 -16.30 -22.40 -10.24
C HIS A 43 -17.44 -21.83 -11.11
N ASP A 44 -18.68 -22.27 -10.90
CA ASP A 44 -19.83 -21.85 -11.70
C ASP A 44 -20.51 -20.60 -11.13
N THR A 45 -19.90 -19.93 -10.15
CA THR A 45 -20.44 -18.72 -9.49
C THR A 45 -19.51 -17.52 -9.62
N TYR A 46 -20.10 -16.35 -9.83
CA TYR A 46 -19.40 -15.07 -9.82
C TYR A 46 -19.58 -14.40 -8.47
N PHE A 47 -18.46 -14.16 -7.77
CA PHE A 47 -18.45 -13.36 -6.56
C PHE A 47 -18.09 -11.91 -6.94
N VAL A 48 -19.03 -11.00 -6.75
CA VAL A 48 -18.91 -9.59 -7.11
C VAL A 48 -18.61 -8.79 -5.85
N ILE A 49 -17.39 -8.25 -5.76
CA ILE A 49 -16.97 -7.41 -4.63
C ILE A 49 -16.90 -5.97 -5.10
N ALA A 50 -17.64 -5.06 -4.46
CA ALA A 50 -17.50 -3.64 -4.78
C ALA A 50 -16.05 -3.18 -4.56
N HIS A 51 -15.48 -2.45 -5.52
CA HIS A 51 -14.11 -1.94 -5.47
C HIS A 51 -13.83 -1.15 -4.18
N PHE A 52 -14.85 -0.48 -3.63
CA PHE A 52 -14.79 0.22 -2.36
C PHE A 52 -14.34 -0.66 -1.19
N TYR A 53 -14.82 -1.90 -1.07
CA TYR A 53 -14.41 -2.79 0.03
C TYR A 53 -12.93 -3.16 -0.06
N GLY A 54 -12.40 -3.32 -1.28
CA GLY A 54 -10.96 -3.50 -1.49
C GLY A 54 -10.17 -2.27 -1.03
N ALA A 55 -10.61 -1.07 -1.39
CA ALA A 55 -9.98 0.17 -0.94
C ALA A 55 -10.01 0.33 0.59
N VAL A 56 -11.12 -0.04 1.24
CA VAL A 56 -11.21 -0.04 2.71
C VAL A 56 -10.20 -1.00 3.33
N LEU A 57 -10.11 -2.24 2.81
CA LEU A 57 -9.15 -3.23 3.29
C LEU A 57 -7.70 -2.75 3.15
N PHE A 58 -7.32 -2.24 1.98
CA PHE A 58 -5.96 -1.73 1.75
C PHE A 58 -5.67 -0.49 2.58
N SER A 59 -6.63 0.43 2.74
CA SER A 59 -6.44 1.58 3.63
C SER A 59 -6.22 1.15 5.07
N LEU A 60 -7.04 0.22 5.57
CA LEU A 60 -6.89 -0.30 6.93
C LEU A 60 -5.50 -0.93 7.12
N PHE A 61 -5.04 -1.70 6.13
CA PHE A 61 -3.71 -2.29 6.14
C PHE A 61 -2.59 -1.23 6.24
N TYR A 62 -2.62 -0.18 5.42
CA TYR A 62 -1.62 0.91 5.49
C TYR A 62 -1.73 1.68 6.80
N PHE A 63 -2.95 1.91 7.28
CA PHE A 63 -3.20 2.57 8.55
C PHE A 63 -2.57 1.81 9.72
N LEU A 64 -2.75 0.49 9.78
CA LEU A 64 -2.17 -0.38 10.79
C LEU A 64 -0.64 -0.41 10.73
N ASN A 65 -0.04 -0.40 9.53
CA ASN A 65 1.41 -0.29 9.39
C ASN A 65 1.94 1.05 9.94
N GLY A 66 1.23 2.15 9.64
CA GLY A 66 1.51 3.45 10.24
C GLY A 66 1.36 3.45 11.76
N LEU A 67 0.32 2.79 12.28
CA LEU A 67 0.07 2.65 13.71
C LEU A 67 1.21 1.92 14.41
N GLY A 68 1.73 0.83 13.86
CA GLY A 68 2.85 0.11 14.46
C GLY A 68 4.12 0.96 14.57
N TYR A 69 4.44 1.76 13.54
CA TYR A 69 5.54 2.73 13.64
C TYR A 69 5.27 3.85 14.65
N TRP A 70 4.04 4.36 14.68
CA TRP A 70 3.63 5.37 15.66
C TRP A 70 3.77 4.86 17.09
N LEU A 71 3.36 3.62 17.38
CA LEU A 71 3.48 3.01 18.69
C LEU A 71 4.95 2.99 19.17
N VAL A 72 5.87 2.49 18.34
CA VAL A 72 7.30 2.43 18.71
C VAL A 72 7.88 3.83 18.96
N LEU A 73 7.61 4.78 18.07
CA LEU A 73 8.24 6.11 18.10
C LEU A 73 7.60 7.06 19.12
N LYS A 74 6.28 7.02 19.31
CA LYS A 74 5.54 7.98 20.12
C LYS A 74 5.13 7.44 21.48
N VAL A 75 4.66 6.20 21.53
CA VAL A 75 4.18 5.58 22.79
C VAL A 75 5.37 5.04 23.58
N TYR A 76 6.16 4.16 22.97
CA TYR A 76 7.32 3.54 23.63
C TYR A 76 8.56 4.43 23.62
N LYS A 77 8.55 5.54 22.85
CA LYS A 77 9.67 6.49 22.70
C LYS A 77 11.00 5.79 22.34
N LYS A 78 10.92 4.71 21.56
CA LYS A 78 12.08 3.97 21.09
C LYS A 78 12.45 4.35 19.67
N HIS A 79 13.61 3.89 19.22
CA HIS A 79 14.13 4.17 17.88
C HIS A 79 14.03 2.93 17.00
N LEU A 80 13.68 3.15 15.73
CA LEU A 80 13.70 2.14 14.68
C LEU A 80 15.03 2.17 13.94
N ILE A 81 15.37 1.09 13.25
CA ILE A 81 16.50 1.07 12.33
C ILE A 81 16.09 1.80 11.05
N THR A 82 16.79 2.88 10.72
CA THR A 82 16.45 3.76 9.58
C THR A 82 16.47 3.00 8.25
N SER A 83 17.46 2.14 8.01
CA SER A 83 17.55 1.37 6.75
C SER A 83 16.37 0.42 6.56
N LEU A 84 16.00 -0.36 7.59
CA LEU A 84 14.83 -1.25 7.53
C LEU A 84 13.52 -0.47 7.34
N THR A 85 13.42 0.71 7.97
CA THR A 85 12.27 1.60 7.81
C THR A 85 12.15 2.10 6.37
N ILE A 86 13.27 2.50 5.75
CA ILE A 86 13.31 2.94 4.35
C ILE A 86 12.95 1.78 3.42
N ILE A 87 13.56 0.60 3.59
CA ILE A 87 13.30 -0.58 2.75
C ILE A 87 11.79 -0.92 2.78
N HIS A 88 11.20 -1.03 3.96
CA HIS A 88 9.77 -1.32 4.08
C HIS A 88 8.90 -0.22 3.45
N SER A 89 9.22 1.05 3.71
CA SER A 89 8.45 2.19 3.16
C SER A 89 8.51 2.22 1.64
N VAL A 90 9.70 1.98 1.05
CA VAL A 90 9.88 1.91 -0.40
C VAL A 90 9.13 0.73 -0.99
N ILE A 91 9.16 -0.44 -0.35
CA ILE A 91 8.41 -1.61 -0.84
C ILE A 91 6.91 -1.33 -0.81
N LEU A 92 6.32 -0.95 0.34
CA LEU A 92 4.87 -0.76 0.41
C LEU A 92 4.42 0.44 -0.45
N ILE A 93 4.89 1.65 -0.12
CA ILE A 93 4.42 2.86 -0.80
C ILE A 93 4.83 2.84 -2.27
N GLY A 94 6.02 2.33 -2.59
CA GLY A 94 6.48 2.19 -3.97
C GLY A 94 5.63 1.20 -4.76
N SER A 95 5.28 0.03 -4.20
CA SER A 95 4.36 -0.91 -4.86
C SER A 95 2.99 -0.27 -5.09
N PHE A 96 2.44 0.46 -4.12
CA PHE A 96 1.17 1.15 -4.35
C PHE A 96 1.25 2.14 -5.53
N ILE A 97 2.27 2.99 -5.58
CA ILE A 97 2.45 3.97 -6.67
C ILE A 97 2.67 3.26 -8.00
N PHE A 98 3.51 2.23 -8.02
CA PHE A 98 3.84 1.47 -9.23
C PHE A 98 2.62 0.74 -9.78
N TYR A 99 1.84 0.07 -8.93
CA TYR A 99 0.58 -0.55 -9.31
C TYR A 99 -0.38 0.44 -9.97
N GLN A 100 -0.59 1.61 -9.36
CA GLN A 100 -1.45 2.65 -9.92
C GLN A 100 -0.95 3.14 -11.29
N ALA A 101 0.36 3.27 -11.47
CA ALA A 101 0.97 3.63 -12.75
C ALA A 101 0.69 2.58 -13.83
N ILE A 102 0.82 1.28 -13.49
CA ILE A 102 0.52 0.18 -14.43
C ILE A 102 -0.96 0.14 -14.80
N VAL A 103 -1.87 0.32 -13.83
CA VAL A 103 -3.32 0.38 -14.08
C VAL A 103 -3.65 1.56 -15.02
N TYR A 104 -3.09 2.74 -14.75
CA TYR A 104 -3.29 3.91 -15.61
C TYR A 104 -2.74 3.72 -17.03
N TYR A 105 -1.52 3.17 -17.15
CA TYR A 105 -0.89 2.87 -18.43
C TYR A 105 -1.73 1.89 -19.25
N ASN A 106 -2.19 0.80 -18.62
CA ASN A 106 -2.98 -0.22 -19.30
C ASN A 106 -4.33 0.33 -19.79
N LYS A 107 -5.04 1.10 -18.96
CA LYS A 107 -6.30 1.76 -19.35
C LYS A 107 -6.14 2.73 -20.52
N THR A 108 -5.03 3.45 -20.60
CA THR A 108 -4.82 4.51 -21.59
C THR A 108 -4.24 3.98 -22.90
N PHE A 109 -3.26 3.07 -22.84
CA PHE A 109 -2.44 2.70 -23.99
C PHE A 109 -2.64 1.27 -24.48
N VAL A 110 -3.05 0.33 -23.62
CA VAL A 110 -3.18 -1.08 -24.02
C VAL A 110 -4.60 -1.37 -24.50
N ARG A 111 -5.60 -0.99 -23.70
CA ARG A 111 -7.02 -1.20 -24.01
C ARG A 111 -7.47 -0.53 -25.32
N TYR A 112 -6.84 0.58 -25.70
CA TYR A 112 -7.21 1.33 -26.90
C TYR A 112 -6.68 0.69 -28.21
N TYR A 113 -5.59 -0.07 -28.15
CA TYR A 113 -4.91 -0.59 -29.34
C TYR A 113 -5.17 -2.08 -29.60
N PHE A 114 -5.49 -2.88 -28.58
CA PHE A 114 -5.69 -4.33 -28.72
C PHE A 114 -7.01 -4.78 -28.09
N TYR A 115 -8.08 -4.78 -28.88
CA TYR A 115 -9.43 -5.16 -28.42
C TYR A 115 -9.59 -6.66 -28.12
N PHE A 116 -8.66 -7.50 -28.60
CA PHE A 116 -8.70 -8.97 -28.49
C PHE A 116 -7.57 -9.60 -27.65
N ASP A 117 -6.66 -8.79 -27.09
CA ASP A 117 -5.64 -9.30 -26.16
C ASP A 117 -6.17 -9.26 -24.72
N ASP A 118 -5.66 -10.14 -23.88
CA ASP A 118 -6.11 -10.35 -22.51
C ASP A 118 -5.66 -9.16 -21.64
N ASN A 119 -6.42 -8.06 -21.75
CA ASN A 119 -6.05 -6.70 -21.35
C ASN A 119 -5.63 -6.58 -19.87
N TYR A 120 -5.99 -7.54 -19.02
CA TYR A 120 -5.68 -7.56 -17.60
C TYR A 120 -4.41 -8.32 -17.22
N ARG A 121 -3.76 -9.03 -18.16
CA ARG A 121 -2.59 -9.88 -17.86
C ARG A 121 -1.46 -9.12 -17.18
N LEU A 122 -1.11 -7.95 -17.70
CA LEU A 122 -0.04 -7.12 -17.12
C LEU A 122 -0.40 -6.67 -15.69
N ILE A 123 -1.63 -6.19 -15.49
CA ILE A 123 -2.12 -5.76 -14.17
C ILE A 123 -2.06 -6.91 -13.17
N ASN A 124 -2.52 -8.10 -13.58
CA ASN A 124 -2.54 -9.29 -12.73
C ASN A 124 -1.13 -9.78 -12.38
N MET A 125 -0.22 -9.83 -13.37
CA MET A 125 1.18 -10.19 -13.14
C MET A 125 1.89 -9.21 -12.20
N THR A 126 1.65 -7.91 -12.36
CA THR A 126 2.18 -6.87 -11.45
C THR A 126 1.61 -7.05 -10.05
N LEU A 127 0.30 -7.27 -9.91
CA LEU A 127 -0.33 -7.46 -8.60
C LEU A 127 0.27 -8.64 -7.84
N ILE A 128 0.42 -9.80 -8.52
CA ILE A 128 0.97 -11.00 -7.91
C ILE A 128 2.44 -10.80 -7.53
N SER A 129 3.25 -10.19 -8.40
CA SER A 129 4.68 -10.00 -8.10
C SER A 129 4.91 -9.03 -6.94
N GLU A 130 4.13 -7.95 -6.86
CA GLU A 130 4.15 -7.03 -5.73
C GLU A 130 3.66 -7.66 -4.43
N LEU A 131 2.60 -8.48 -4.49
CA LEU A 131 2.11 -9.21 -3.33
C LEU A 131 3.18 -10.15 -2.78
N LEU A 132 3.87 -10.90 -3.64
CA LEU A 132 4.99 -11.76 -3.25
C LEU A 132 6.12 -10.93 -2.62
N LEU A 133 6.49 -9.80 -3.23
CA LEU A 133 7.50 -8.90 -2.68
C LEU A 133 7.14 -8.38 -1.28
N ILE A 134 5.88 -7.99 -1.08
CA ILE A 134 5.38 -7.50 0.20
C ILE A 134 5.38 -8.61 1.25
N ILE A 135 4.88 -9.81 0.91
CA ILE A 135 4.77 -10.93 1.85
C ILE A 135 6.16 -11.45 2.25
N PHE A 136 7.05 -11.66 1.28
CA PHE A 136 8.34 -12.31 1.54
C PHE A 136 9.45 -11.35 1.95
N ILE A 137 9.33 -10.04 1.65
CA ILE A 137 10.37 -9.05 1.98
C ILE A 137 9.80 -7.92 2.82
N GLY A 138 8.75 -7.25 2.33
CA GLY A 138 8.20 -6.06 2.99
C GLY A 138 7.76 -6.30 4.44
N MET A 139 7.02 -7.37 4.69
CA MET A 139 6.48 -7.73 6.00
C MET A 139 7.53 -8.26 6.97
N PRO A 140 8.42 -9.20 6.59
CA PRO A 140 9.51 -9.61 7.45
C PRO A 140 10.40 -8.44 7.88
N VAL A 141 10.76 -7.55 6.95
CA VAL A 141 11.56 -6.34 7.26
C VAL A 141 10.83 -5.45 8.26
N TYR A 142 9.52 -5.25 8.09
CA TYR A 142 8.70 -4.48 9.02
C TYR A 142 8.70 -5.07 10.43
N ILE A 143 8.34 -6.36 10.53
CA ILE A 143 8.21 -7.08 11.80
C ILE A 143 9.56 -7.07 12.53
N VAL A 144 10.65 -7.43 11.86
CA VAL A 144 12.01 -7.41 12.46
C VAL A 144 12.36 -6.02 12.97
N ASN A 145 12.08 -4.97 12.20
CA ASN A 145 12.39 -3.60 12.61
C ASN A 145 11.57 -3.17 13.83
N LEU A 146 10.28 -3.52 13.89
CA LEU A 146 9.45 -3.26 15.06
C LEU A 146 9.94 -4.03 16.29
N LEU A 147 10.27 -5.32 16.15
CA LEU A 147 10.79 -6.14 17.24
C LEU A 147 12.11 -5.57 17.78
N ILE A 148 13.05 -5.20 16.91
CA ILE A 148 14.29 -4.55 17.34
C ILE A 148 13.97 -3.23 18.03
N GLY A 149 13.09 -2.42 17.46
CA GLY A 149 12.67 -1.16 18.05
C GLY A 149 12.07 -1.33 19.44
N LEU A 150 11.26 -2.37 19.67
CA LEU A 150 10.59 -2.65 20.94
C LEU A 150 11.51 -3.29 21.99
N PHE A 151 12.40 -4.20 21.59
CA PHE A 151 13.20 -4.99 22.54
C PHE A 151 14.62 -4.46 22.77
N ARG A 152 15.10 -3.51 21.95
CA ARG A 152 16.41 -2.89 22.21
C ARG A 152 16.41 -2.20 23.58
N LYS A 153 17.38 -2.57 24.42
CA LYS A 153 17.63 -1.91 25.70
C LYS A 153 18.02 -0.46 25.43
N ILE A 154 17.43 0.44 26.21
CA ILE A 154 17.86 1.83 26.26
C ILE A 154 19.02 1.82 27.24
N ASN A 155 20.25 1.99 26.76
CA ASN A 155 21.36 2.29 27.65
C ASN A 155 21.13 3.72 28.15
N THR A 156 20.61 3.84 29.37
CA THR A 156 20.58 5.07 30.17
C THR A 156 21.97 5.49 30.56
#